data_AF-A0A2N2FJX8-F1
#
_entry.id   AF-A0A2N2FJX8-F1
#
_cell.length_a   1.000
_cell.length_b   1.000
_cell.length_c   1.000
_cell.angle_alpha   90.00
_cell.angle_beta   90.00
_cell.angle_gamma   90.00
#
_symmetry.space_group_name_H-M   'P 1'
#
loop_
_entity.id
_entity.type
_entity.pdbx_description
1 polymer ?
#
loop_
_entity_poly.entity_id
_entity_poly.type
_entity_poly.pdbx_seq_one_letter_code
_entity_poly.pdbx_strand_id
1 'polypeptide(L)'
;MIVVVGLYTCLLLVSLVFADAGAAKLAAARCSGCHSTDRICARLGARTAEVWAQTVQRMVSNGANLTENEAKTVAEYLSTAKPGAKPLCQ
;
A
#
# COMPACT_ATOMS: atom_id res chain seq x y z
N MET A 1 -1.84 -20.85 -29.30
CA MET A 1 -0.91 -20.82 -28.15
C MET A 1 -0.48 -19.40 -27.82
N ILE A 2 0.12 -18.64 -28.76
CA ILE A 2 0.58 -17.24 -28.53
C ILE A 2 -0.55 -16.28 -28.10
N VAL A 3 -1.73 -16.38 -28.73
CA VAL A 3 -2.88 -15.50 -28.41
C VAL A 3 -3.46 -15.75 -27.01
N VAL A 4 -3.48 -17.01 -26.57
CA VAL A 4 -3.97 -17.40 -25.24
C VAL A 4 -2.98 -16.96 -24.17
N VAL A 5 -1.68 -17.18 -24.38
CA VAL A 5 -0.62 -16.72 -23.46
C VAL A 5 -0.64 -15.19 -23.33
N GLY A 6 -0.82 -14.45 -24.43
CA GLY A 6 -0.94 -12.99 -24.40
C GLY A 6 -2.18 -12.47 -23.67
N LEU A 7 -3.31 -13.18 -23.74
CA LEU A 7 -4.52 -12.83 -22.99
C LEU A 7 -4.36 -13.07 -21.48
N TYR A 8 -3.75 -14.20 -21.11
CA TYR A 8 -3.48 -14.55 -19.70
C TYR A 8 -2.46 -13.62 -19.04
N THR A 9 -1.39 -13.24 -19.73
CA THR A 9 -0.42 -12.27 -19.20
C THR A 9 -1.03 -10.88 -19.06
N CYS A 10 -1.88 -10.47 -20.01
CA CYS A 10 -2.63 -9.21 -19.91
C CYS A 10 -3.58 -9.20 -18.70
N LEU A 11 -4.35 -10.27 -18.49
CA LEU A 11 -5.27 -10.41 -17.34
C LEU A 11 -4.55 -10.36 -15.98
N LEU A 12 -3.37 -10.97 -15.87
CA LEU A 12 -2.56 -10.96 -14.64
C LEU A 12 -2.02 -9.56 -14.33
N LEU A 13 -1.51 -8.85 -15.34
CA LEU A 13 -1.00 -7.48 -15.18
C LEU A 13 -2.11 -6.51 -14.74
N VAL A 14 -3.29 -6.64 -15.35
CA VAL A 14 -4.47 -5.82 -15.00
C VAL A 14 -4.88 -6.04 -13.54
N SER A 15 -4.90 -7.29 -13.07
CA SER A 15 -5.29 -7.63 -11.69
C SER A 15 -4.34 -7.03 -10.64
N LEU A 16 -3.03 -7.07 -10.90
CA LEU A 16 -2.01 -6.48 -10.02
C LEU A 16 -2.14 -4.96 -9.91
N VAL A 17 -2.40 -4.27 -11.03
CA VAL A 17 -2.55 -2.81 -11.04
C VAL A 17 -3.77 -2.37 -10.22
N PHE A 18 -4.89 -3.10 -10.29
CA PHE A 18 -6.07 -2.79 -9.48
C PHE A 18 -5.85 -3.02 -7.98
N ALA A 19 -5.09 -4.06 -7.61
CA ALA A 19 -4.75 -4.33 -6.21
C ALA A 19 -3.91 -3.20 -5.59
N ASP A 20 -2.89 -2.71 -6.32
CA ASP A 20 -2.03 -1.61 -5.86
C ASP A 20 -2.82 -0.28 -5.70
N ALA A 21 -3.66 0.05 -6.68
CA ALA A 21 -4.52 1.23 -6.61
C ALA A 21 -5.51 1.16 -5.43
N GLY A 22 -6.04 -0.03 -5.12
CA GLY A 22 -6.88 -0.27 -3.96
C GLY A 22 -6.13 -0.05 -2.65
N ALA A 23 -4.92 -0.62 -2.53
CA ALA A 23 -4.08 -0.47 -1.35
C ALA A 23 -3.64 0.98 -1.11
N ALA A 24 -3.30 1.71 -2.17
CA ALA A 24 -2.94 3.14 -2.10
C ALA A 24 -4.08 3.99 -1.55
N LYS A 25 -5.32 3.75 -2.03
CA LYS A 25 -6.51 4.45 -1.55
C LYS A 25 -6.85 4.10 -0.10
N LEU A 26 -6.74 2.82 0.27
CA LEU A 26 -6.92 2.36 1.64
C LEU A 26 -5.91 3.03 2.58
N ALA A 27 -4.62 3.04 2.24
CA ALA A 27 -3.58 3.70 3.02
C ALA A 27 -3.87 5.20 3.19
N ALA A 28 -4.22 5.90 2.11
CA ALA A 28 -4.56 7.32 2.18
C ALA A 28 -5.77 7.58 3.09
N ALA A 29 -6.83 6.78 2.99
CA ALA A 29 -8.04 6.94 3.80
C ALA A 29 -7.81 6.67 5.30
N ARG A 30 -6.99 5.66 5.64
CA ARG A 30 -6.78 5.24 7.03
C ARG A 30 -5.68 6.06 7.72
N CYS A 31 -4.59 6.37 7.02
CA CYS A 31 -3.41 6.99 7.62
C CYS A 31 -3.50 8.51 7.77
N SER A 32 -4.39 9.18 7.01
CA SER A 32 -4.63 10.63 7.13
C SER A 32 -5.65 11.01 8.21
N GLY A 33 -6.35 10.02 8.79
CA GLY A 33 -7.46 10.28 9.73
C GLY A 33 -7.05 10.83 11.09
N CYS A 34 -5.79 10.63 11.52
CA CYS A 34 -5.32 11.04 12.84
C CYS A 34 -4.22 12.11 12.81
N HIS A 35 -3.38 12.11 11.78
CA HIS A 35 -2.28 13.07 11.60
C HIS A 35 -1.83 13.11 10.14
N SER A 36 -0.95 14.06 9.78
CA SER A 36 -0.37 14.15 8.44
C SER A 36 0.37 12.87 8.01
N THR A 37 0.38 12.61 6.70
CA THR A 37 1.08 11.49 6.05
C THR A 37 2.54 11.80 5.71
N ASP A 38 3.04 13.02 5.97
CA ASP A 38 4.39 13.46 5.60
C ASP A 38 5.50 12.50 6.05
N ARG A 39 5.39 11.97 7.28
CA ARG A 39 6.36 11.01 7.83
C ARG A 39 6.38 9.69 7.07
N ILE A 40 5.23 9.30 6.49
CA ILE A 40 5.12 8.12 5.64
C ILE A 40 5.81 8.43 4.31
N CYS A 41 5.43 9.55 3.69
CA CYS A 41 5.93 9.99 2.39
C CYS A 41 7.45 10.19 2.36
N ALA A 42 8.03 10.76 3.42
CA ALA A 42 9.47 10.95 3.56
C ALA A 42 10.27 9.64 3.70
N ARG A 43 9.61 8.49 3.88
CA ARG A 43 10.24 7.18 4.10
C ARG A 43 9.92 6.15 3.04
N LEU A 44 9.07 6.47 2.06
CA LEU A 44 8.77 5.60 0.92
C LEU A 44 10.05 5.31 0.12
N GLY A 45 10.19 4.08 -0.36
CA GLY A 45 11.39 3.59 -1.06
C GLY A 45 12.63 3.37 -0.18
N ALA A 46 12.56 3.65 1.13
CA ALA A 46 13.72 3.55 2.04
C ALA A 46 13.52 2.56 3.19
N ARG A 47 12.38 1.86 3.26
CA ARG A 47 12.02 0.95 4.36
C ARG A 47 11.56 -0.40 3.81
N THR A 48 11.93 -1.47 4.49
CA THR A 48 11.52 -2.83 4.15
C THR A 48 10.08 -3.11 4.59
N ALA A 49 9.50 -4.21 4.11
CA ALA A 49 8.17 -4.65 4.47
C ALA A 49 8.02 -4.92 5.98
N GLU A 50 9.05 -5.47 6.62
CA GLU A 50 9.04 -5.75 8.07
C GLU A 50 8.95 -4.47 8.89
N VAL A 51 9.71 -3.43 8.49
CA VAL A 51 9.70 -2.12 9.16
C VAL A 51 8.34 -1.43 8.98
N TRP A 52 7.71 -1.57 7.81
CA TRP A 52 6.37 -1.04 7.58
C TRP A 52 5.31 -1.81 8.36
N ALA A 53 5.39 -3.14 8.42
CA ALA A 53 4.48 -3.95 9.22
C ALA A 53 4.50 -3.52 10.69
N GLN A 54 5.69 -3.37 11.28
CA GLN A 54 5.82 -2.86 12.65
C GLN A 54 5.22 -1.45 12.82
N THR A 55 5.43 -0.58 11.82
CA THR A 55 4.88 0.79 11.84
C THR A 55 3.35 0.76 11.79
N VAL A 56 2.75 -0.03 10.91
CA VAL A 56 1.30 -0.17 10.77
C VAL A 56 0.71 -0.77 12.04
N GLN A 57 1.28 -1.85 12.57
CA GLN A 57 0.82 -2.49 13.81
C GLN A 57 0.85 -1.51 14.99
N ARG A 58 1.91 -0.70 15.12
CA ARG A 58 1.96 0.37 16.13
C ARG A 58 0.84 1.39 15.96
N MET A 59 0.43 1.72 14.73
CA MET A 59 -0.71 2.62 14.50
C MET A 59 -2.04 1.95 14.82
N VAL A 60 -2.20 0.66 14.53
CA VAL A 60 -3.38 -0.13 14.95
C VAL A 60 -3.51 -0.15 16.47
N SER A 61 -2.40 -0.41 17.20
CA SER A 61 -2.39 -0.34 18.67
C SER A 61 -2.74 1.06 19.22
N ASN A 62 -2.51 2.11 18.44
CA ASN A 62 -2.88 3.48 18.78
C ASN A 62 -4.30 3.86 18.32
N GLY A 63 -5.09 2.91 17.82
CA GLY A 63 -6.49 3.11 17.42
C GLY A 63 -6.75 3.30 15.93
N ALA A 64 -5.76 3.07 15.05
CA ALA A 64 -6.02 3.05 13.61
C ALA A 64 -6.99 1.91 13.26
N ASN A 65 -8.12 2.24 12.66
CA ASN A 65 -9.16 1.28 12.31
C ASN A 65 -8.80 0.52 11.02
N LEU A 66 -8.01 -0.54 11.16
CA LEU A 66 -7.63 -1.49 10.12
C LEU A 66 -7.88 -2.91 10.62
N THR A 67 -8.47 -3.75 9.76
CA THR A 67 -8.44 -5.21 9.96
C THR A 67 -7.02 -5.75 9.79
N GLU A 68 -6.75 -6.97 10.24
CA GLU A 68 -5.44 -7.61 10.07
C GLU A 68 -5.03 -7.73 8.60
N ASN A 69 -5.98 -8.09 7.72
CA ASN A 69 -5.75 -8.18 6.29
C ASN A 69 -5.46 -6.80 5.67
N GLU A 70 -6.24 -5.77 6.02
CA GLU A 70 -5.98 -4.40 5.55
C GLU A 70 -4.61 -3.90 6.03
N ALA A 71 -4.22 -4.19 7.28
CA ALA A 71 -2.92 -3.82 7.82
C ALA A 71 -1.77 -4.46 7.05
N LYS A 72 -1.89 -5.75 6.71
CA LYS A 72 -0.93 -6.46 5.86
C LYS A 72 -0.85 -5.84 4.46
N THR A 73 -2.00 -5.63 3.80
CA THR A 73 -2.07 -5.01 2.48
C THR A 73 -1.43 -3.61 2.46
N VAL A 74 -1.68 -2.79 3.48
CA VAL A 74 -1.06 -1.46 3.60
C VAL A 74 0.45 -1.57 3.83
N ALA A 75 0.91 -2.47 4.68
CA ALA A 75 2.34 -2.65 4.93
C ALA A 75 3.10 -3.10 3.67
N GLU A 76 2.52 -4.04 2.91
CA GLU A 76 3.05 -4.50 1.62
C GLU A 76 3.12 -3.34 0.62
N TYR A 77 2.03 -2.59 0.45
CA TYR A 77 2.00 -1.42 -0.41
C TYR A 77 3.06 -0.38 -0.03
N LEU A 78 3.20 -0.03 1.26
CA LEU A 78 4.18 0.97 1.69
C LEU A 78 5.63 0.53 1.42
N SER A 79 5.89 -0.77 1.40
CA SER A 79 7.21 -1.34 1.11
C SER A 79 7.61 -1.26 -0.36
N THR A 80 6.64 -1.23 -1.27
CA THR A 80 6.86 -1.16 -2.72
C THR A 80 6.60 0.23 -3.29
N ALA A 81 5.88 1.08 -2.56
CA ALA A 81 5.54 2.42 -2.98
C ALA A 81 6.78 3.32 -3.15
N LYS A 82 6.77 4.06 -4.26
CA LYS A 82 7.81 5.03 -4.61
C LYS A 82 7.57 6.37 -3.90
N PRO A 83 8.61 7.19 -3.68
CA PRO A 83 8.44 8.57 -3.23
C PRO A 83 7.40 9.32 -4.08
N GLY A 84 6.52 10.08 -3.44
CA GLY A 84 5.45 10.82 -4.11
C GLY A 84 4.25 9.98 -4.58
N ALA A 85 4.07 8.75 -4.06
CA ALA A 85 2.94 7.90 -4.43
C ALA A 85 1.58 8.54 -4.06
N LYS A 86 0.77 8.83 -5.09
CA LYS A 86 -0.61 9.30 -4.93
C LYS A 86 -1.56 8.11 -4.68
N PRO A 87 -2.67 8.30 -3.95
CA PRO A 87 -3.14 9.55 -3.34
C PRO A 87 -2.55 9.85 -1.95
N LEU A 88 -1.71 8.97 -1.41
CA LEU A 88 -1.18 9.07 -0.04
C LEU A 88 -0.26 10.28 0.18
N CYS A 89 0.57 10.60 -0.82
CA CYS A 89 1.51 11.71 -0.81
C CYS A 89 1.05 12.78 -1.81
N GLN A 90 0.82 13.99 -1.30
CA GLN A 90 0.38 15.17 -2.05
C GLN A 90 1.40 16.29 -1.85
#